data_AF-A0A954KJQ3-F1
#
_entry.id   AF-A0A954KJQ3-F1
#
_cell.length_a   1.000
_cell.length_b   1.000
_cell.length_c   1.000
_cell.angle_alpha   90.00
_cell.angle_beta   90.00
_cell.angle_gamma   90.00
#
_symmetry.space_group_name_H-M   'P 1'
#
loop_
_entity.id
_entity.type
_entity.pdbx_description
1 polymer ?
#
loop_
_entity_poly.entity_id
_entity_poly.type
_entity_poly.pdbx_seq_one_letter_code
_entity_poly.pdbx_strand_id
1 'polypeptide(L)'
;IVSWPGHIPSERVIDTPIHGCDWLPTLFALTGSKLPPKAKPFDGRNVLPILRGELDSQTSERHLYFQKNRYLPVAHSDAAIRQGEWKLVWPGISSTMRKDSGRDNPSYLRGITSPHWEMPLDRELAEPDESDAPRPKLFNLNVDPAERFDVASQHPEMVHRLSSEYDAWFAEVMYEWQMSRQEILEHDRTYWNDRTSPDPRALFDDYWLWRYAPPGTNPQTTDPPKVFRGYWSNEEMSR
;
A
#
# COMPACT_ATOMS: atom_id res chain seq x y z
N ILE A 1 -13.16 -6.29 -15.93
CA ILE A 1 -14.29 -6.18 -16.89
C ILE A 1 -14.93 -4.82 -16.68
N VAL A 2 -15.21 -4.09 -17.75
CA VAL A 2 -15.94 -2.81 -17.71
C VAL A 2 -17.14 -2.94 -18.63
N SER A 3 -18.28 -2.41 -18.23
CA SER A 3 -19.49 -2.39 -19.06
C SER A 3 -20.13 -1.02 -19.00
N TRP A 4 -20.30 -0.39 -20.16
CA TRP A 4 -21.05 0.85 -20.32
C TRP A 4 -21.81 0.83 -21.65
N PRO A 5 -23.04 0.26 -21.65
CA PRO A 5 -23.83 0.11 -22.85
C PRO A 5 -24.04 1.44 -23.58
N GLY A 6 -23.84 1.44 -24.91
CA GLY A 6 -23.96 2.65 -25.74
C GLY A 6 -22.75 3.58 -25.71
N HIS A 7 -21.72 3.30 -24.90
CA HIS A 7 -20.53 4.15 -24.78
C HIS A 7 -19.21 3.42 -25.00
N ILE A 8 -19.13 2.16 -24.58
CA ILE A 8 -17.96 1.29 -24.81
C ILE A 8 -18.41 0.15 -25.74
N PRO A 9 -17.69 -0.12 -26.84
CA PRO A 9 -17.99 -1.26 -27.70
C PRO A 9 -18.03 -2.59 -26.92
N SER A 10 -19.06 -3.38 -27.16
CA SER A 10 -19.22 -4.70 -26.53
C SER A 10 -18.22 -5.72 -27.08
N GLU A 11 -17.97 -6.78 -26.30
CA GLU A 11 -17.21 -7.97 -26.72
C GLU A 11 -15.76 -7.71 -27.18
N ARG A 12 -15.17 -6.58 -26.77
CA ARG A 12 -13.76 -6.32 -27.03
C ARG A 12 -12.84 -6.92 -25.98
N VAL A 13 -11.70 -7.40 -26.44
CA VAL A 13 -10.52 -7.70 -25.63
C VAL A 13 -9.51 -6.58 -25.85
N ILE A 14 -8.95 -6.07 -24.75
CA ILE A 14 -7.93 -5.02 -24.74
C ILE A 14 -6.75 -5.60 -23.97
N ASP A 15 -5.64 -5.85 -24.67
CA ASP A 15 -4.42 -6.43 -24.08
C ASP A 15 -3.45 -5.36 -23.56
N THR A 16 -3.77 -4.08 -23.77
CA THR A 16 -2.99 -2.95 -23.25
C THR A 16 -2.92 -2.99 -21.72
N PRO A 17 -1.72 -2.97 -21.12
CA PRO A 17 -1.57 -2.97 -19.66
C PRO A 17 -2.20 -1.74 -19.00
N ILE A 18 -3.23 -1.97 -18.19
CA ILE A 18 -3.83 -0.98 -17.29
C ILE A 18 -3.49 -1.30 -15.83
N HIS A 19 -3.58 -0.30 -14.96
CA HIS A 19 -3.28 -0.39 -13.53
C HIS A 19 -4.46 0.12 -12.70
N GLY A 20 -4.59 -0.33 -11.45
CA GLY A 20 -5.71 0.07 -10.58
C GLY A 20 -5.80 1.59 -10.36
N CYS A 21 -4.67 2.28 -10.35
CA CYS A 21 -4.62 3.74 -10.19
C CYS A 21 -5.17 4.52 -11.41
N ASP A 22 -5.40 3.87 -12.56
CA ASP A 22 -5.97 4.52 -13.75
C ASP A 22 -7.46 4.87 -13.58
N TRP A 23 -8.15 4.18 -12.67
CA TRP A 23 -9.59 4.38 -12.51
C TRP A 23 -9.94 5.76 -12.00
N LEU A 24 -9.15 6.31 -11.06
CA LEU A 24 -9.43 7.64 -10.51
C LEU A 24 -9.40 8.75 -11.58
N PRO A 25 -8.31 8.94 -12.37
CA PRO A 25 -8.31 9.90 -13.47
C PRO A 25 -9.37 9.62 -14.53
N THR A 26 -9.65 8.34 -14.81
CA THR A 26 -10.70 7.94 -15.76
C THR A 26 -12.08 8.38 -15.28
N LEU A 27 -12.38 8.22 -13.99
CA LEU A 27 -13.63 8.66 -13.39
C LEU A 27 -13.75 10.19 -13.35
N PHE A 28 -12.67 10.91 -13.05
CA PHE A 28 -12.65 12.38 -13.16
C PHE A 28 -12.97 12.87 -14.57
N ALA A 29 -12.33 12.26 -15.58
CA ALA A 29 -12.60 12.57 -16.99
C ALA A 29 -14.05 12.25 -17.38
N LEU A 30 -14.58 11.14 -16.85
CA LEU A 30 -15.93 10.68 -17.10
C LEU A 30 -16.99 11.63 -16.51
N THR A 31 -16.80 12.10 -15.29
CA THR A 31 -17.76 12.95 -14.57
C THR A 31 -17.61 14.43 -14.91
N GLY A 32 -16.50 14.83 -15.53
CA GLY A 32 -16.15 16.25 -15.71
C GLY A 32 -15.86 16.97 -14.39
N SER A 33 -15.61 16.21 -13.31
CA SER A 33 -15.26 16.78 -12.02
C SER A 33 -13.90 17.50 -12.10
N LYS A 34 -13.75 18.57 -11.33
CA LYS A 34 -12.46 19.27 -11.20
C LYS A 34 -11.67 18.69 -10.04
N LEU A 35 -10.36 18.61 -10.21
CA LEU A 35 -9.47 18.26 -9.12
C LEU A 35 -9.56 19.30 -7.99
N PRO A 36 -9.52 18.87 -6.72
CA PRO A 36 -9.33 19.78 -5.60
C PRO A 36 -8.06 20.63 -5.79
N PRO A 37 -8.02 21.89 -5.31
CA PRO A 37 -6.88 22.80 -5.53
C PRO A 37 -5.51 22.29 -5.07
N LYS A 38 -5.48 21.33 -4.14
CA LYS A 38 -4.27 20.72 -3.58
C LYS A 38 -4.08 19.26 -4.02
N ALA A 39 -4.85 18.81 -5.01
CA ALA A 39 -4.71 17.45 -5.51
C ALA A 39 -3.33 17.29 -6.16
N LYS A 40 -2.64 16.23 -5.77
CA LYS A 40 -1.37 15.85 -6.37
C LYS A 40 -1.62 15.20 -7.74
N PRO A 41 -0.60 15.15 -8.62
CA PRO A 41 -0.70 14.37 -9.85
C PRO A 41 -1.10 12.93 -9.55
N PHE A 42 -1.84 12.30 -10.46
CA PHE A 42 -2.14 10.88 -10.34
C PHE A 42 -1.00 10.05 -10.91
N ASP A 43 -0.67 8.93 -10.25
CA ASP A 43 0.17 7.88 -10.85
C ASP A 43 -0.49 7.28 -12.10
N GLY A 44 -1.83 7.20 -12.09
CA GLY A 44 -2.63 6.62 -13.17
C GLY A 44 -2.91 7.57 -14.32
N ARG A 45 -3.43 7.01 -15.43
CA ARG A 45 -3.84 7.76 -16.62
C ARG A 45 -5.31 7.53 -16.93
N ASN A 46 -5.93 8.50 -17.60
CA ASN A 46 -7.29 8.34 -18.11
C ASN A 46 -7.30 7.31 -19.26
N VAL A 47 -7.90 6.14 -19.02
CA VAL A 47 -7.99 5.04 -20.00
C VAL A 47 -9.31 5.04 -20.77
N LEU A 48 -10.20 6.03 -20.56
CA LEU A 48 -11.48 6.13 -21.26
C LEU A 48 -11.35 6.08 -22.80
N PRO A 49 -10.34 6.74 -23.45
CA PRO A 49 -10.15 6.63 -24.90
C PRO A 49 -9.96 5.19 -25.37
N ILE A 50 -9.12 4.41 -24.67
CA ILE A 50 -8.85 3.00 -24.99
C ILE A 50 -10.13 2.17 -24.82
N LEU A 51 -10.89 2.43 -23.76
CA LEU A 51 -12.19 1.76 -23.53
C LEU A 51 -13.18 2.06 -24.66
N ARG A 52 -13.13 3.26 -25.25
CA ARG A 52 -13.96 3.65 -26.41
C ARG A 52 -13.44 3.14 -27.76
N GLY A 53 -12.27 2.53 -27.78
CA GLY A 53 -11.64 2.03 -29.02
C GLY A 53 -10.88 3.09 -29.81
N GLU A 54 -10.54 4.21 -29.17
CA GLU A 54 -9.70 5.24 -29.75
C GLU A 54 -8.23 4.81 -29.71
N LEU A 55 -7.43 5.27 -30.69
CA LEU A 55 -5.98 5.04 -30.71
C LEU A 55 -5.34 5.76 -29.52
N ASP A 56 -4.59 5.03 -28.69
CA ASP A 56 -3.82 5.64 -27.62
C ASP A 56 -2.33 5.32 -27.80
N SER A 57 -1.57 6.36 -28.16
CA SER A 57 -0.12 6.31 -28.21
C SER A 57 0.54 6.45 -26.83
N GLN A 58 -0.23 6.71 -25.77
CA GLN A 58 0.32 7.02 -24.45
C GLN A 58 0.43 5.82 -23.51
N THR A 59 -0.22 4.70 -23.77
CA THR A 59 -0.24 3.58 -22.81
C THR A 59 0.80 2.48 -23.05
N SER A 60 1.37 2.36 -24.24
CA SER A 60 2.28 1.24 -24.59
C SER A 60 3.68 1.35 -23.96
N GLU A 61 4.14 2.56 -23.62
CA GLU A 61 5.52 2.78 -23.12
C GLU A 61 5.57 3.32 -21.68
N ARG A 62 4.43 3.41 -21.00
CA ARG A 62 4.40 3.97 -19.64
C ARG A 62 4.96 3.00 -18.60
N HIS A 63 5.49 3.57 -17.53
CA HIS A 63 5.88 2.82 -16.33
C HIS A 63 4.64 2.45 -15.51
N LEU A 64 4.56 1.17 -15.11
CA LEU A 64 3.64 0.70 -14.08
C LEU A 64 4.46 0.33 -12.84
N TYR A 65 4.20 1.02 -11.74
CA TYR A 65 4.87 0.78 -10.47
C TYR A 65 3.99 -0.07 -9.56
N PHE A 66 4.62 -0.99 -8.85
CA PHE A 66 3.98 -1.87 -7.89
C PHE A 66 4.80 -1.79 -6.60
N GLN A 67 4.12 -1.51 -5.48
CA GLN A 67 4.72 -1.48 -4.16
C GLN A 67 3.79 -2.13 -3.16
N LYS A 68 4.32 -3.04 -2.35
CA LYS A 68 3.54 -3.72 -1.32
C LYS A 68 4.39 -3.95 -0.07
N ASN A 69 4.08 -3.21 0.99
CA ASN A 69 4.61 -3.49 2.33
C ASN A 69 3.47 -3.50 3.34
N ARG A 70 3.70 -4.08 4.52
CA ARG A 70 2.65 -4.16 5.55
C ARG A 70 2.46 -2.85 6.31
N TYR A 71 3.56 -2.18 6.64
CA TYR A 71 3.58 -1.01 7.52
C TYR A 71 4.24 0.18 6.83
N LEU A 72 5.54 0.39 7.05
CA LEU A 72 6.30 1.43 6.36
C LEU A 72 6.59 1.00 4.92
N PRO A 73 6.57 1.93 3.96
CA PRO A 73 7.06 1.65 2.62
C PRO A 73 8.57 1.36 2.66
N VAL A 74 9.01 0.38 1.86
CA VAL A 74 10.40 -0.05 1.77
C VAL A 74 10.79 -0.16 0.31
N ALA A 75 11.82 0.60 -0.08
CA ALA A 75 12.35 0.53 -1.43
C ALA A 75 12.83 -0.89 -1.72
N HIS A 76 12.72 -1.34 -2.97
CA HIS A 76 13.33 -2.61 -3.41
C HIS A 76 12.87 -3.84 -2.59
N SER A 77 11.66 -3.83 -2.04
CA SER A 77 11.08 -4.97 -1.33
C SER A 77 9.61 -5.14 -1.70
N ASP A 78 9.24 -6.32 -2.19
CA ASP A 78 7.88 -6.61 -2.69
C ASP A 78 7.43 -5.52 -3.68
N ALA A 79 8.36 -5.15 -4.55
CA ALA A 79 8.28 -4.02 -5.46
C ALA A 79 8.52 -4.46 -6.91
N ALA A 80 7.95 -3.75 -7.86
CA ALA A 80 8.23 -3.96 -9.27
C ALA A 80 8.00 -2.69 -10.09
N ILE A 81 8.67 -2.62 -11.24
CA ILE A 81 8.40 -1.66 -12.30
C ILE A 81 8.23 -2.43 -13.62
N ARG A 82 7.19 -2.11 -14.38
CA ARG A 82 6.97 -2.63 -15.74
C ARG A 82 7.03 -1.49 -16.74
N GLN A 83 7.76 -1.70 -17.83
CA GLN A 83 7.76 -0.84 -19.01
C GLN A 83 7.68 -1.70 -20.27
N GLY A 84 6.55 -1.59 -20.98
CA GLY A 84 6.26 -2.45 -22.13
C GLY A 84 6.35 -3.93 -21.77
N GLU A 85 7.29 -4.63 -22.40
CA GLU A 85 7.56 -6.06 -22.18
C GLU A 85 8.44 -6.33 -20.97
N TRP A 86 9.20 -5.35 -20.49
CA TRP A 86 10.17 -5.56 -19.42
C TRP A 86 9.52 -5.35 -18.07
N LYS A 87 9.78 -6.28 -17.14
CA LYS A 87 9.39 -6.15 -15.74
C LYS A 87 10.57 -6.46 -14.85
N LEU A 88 10.97 -5.48 -14.05
CA LEU A 88 11.97 -5.62 -13.00
C LEU A 88 11.23 -5.84 -11.67
N VAL A 89 11.61 -6.89 -10.94
CA VAL A 89 10.98 -7.30 -9.69
C VAL A 89 12.02 -7.39 -8.61
N TRP A 90 11.77 -6.72 -7.48
CA TRP A 90 12.50 -6.96 -6.24
C TRP A 90 11.71 -7.93 -5.37
N PRO A 91 12.22 -9.14 -5.12
CA PRO A 91 11.54 -10.08 -4.24
C PRO A 91 11.38 -9.51 -2.83
N GLY A 92 10.34 -9.96 -2.11
CA GLY A 92 10.01 -9.47 -0.78
C GLY A 92 11.07 -9.77 0.28
N ILE A 93 11.32 -8.80 1.14
CA ILE A 93 12.05 -8.98 2.39
C ILE A 93 11.07 -9.47 3.45
N SER A 94 11.32 -10.63 4.05
CA SER A 94 10.32 -11.28 4.94
C SER A 94 9.91 -10.41 6.13
N SER A 95 10.83 -9.58 6.65
CA SER A 95 10.59 -8.64 7.74
C SER A 95 9.55 -7.56 7.39
N THR A 96 9.49 -7.10 6.13
CA THR A 96 8.62 -5.99 5.69
C THR A 96 7.15 -6.40 5.56
N MET A 97 6.89 -7.70 5.54
CA MET A 97 5.55 -8.29 5.51
C MET A 97 5.17 -8.99 6.82
N ARG A 98 6.08 -9.04 7.81
CA ARG A 98 5.84 -9.70 9.10
C ARG A 98 4.66 -9.04 9.82
N LYS A 99 3.65 -9.84 10.12
CA LYS A 99 2.48 -9.41 10.90
C LYS A 99 2.84 -9.22 12.37
N ASP A 100 2.50 -8.06 12.93
CA ASP A 100 2.37 -7.91 14.38
C ASP A 100 0.94 -8.26 14.79
N SER A 101 0.76 -9.48 15.31
CA SER A 101 -0.57 -9.96 15.71
C SER A 101 -1.11 -9.31 16.97
N GLY A 102 -0.24 -8.79 17.85
CA GLY A 102 -0.64 -8.05 19.05
C GLY A 102 -1.16 -6.66 18.69
N ARG A 103 -0.66 -6.09 17.59
CA ARG A 103 -1.08 -4.80 17.03
C ARG A 103 -2.28 -4.88 16.08
N ASP A 104 -2.25 -5.80 15.12
CA ASP A 104 -3.21 -5.84 14.00
C ASP A 104 -4.56 -6.49 14.38
N ASN A 105 -4.55 -7.51 15.25
CA ASN A 105 -5.72 -8.33 15.49
C ASN A 105 -6.77 -7.73 16.44
N PRO A 106 -6.42 -6.99 17.50
CA PRO A 106 -7.41 -6.49 18.47
C PRO A 106 -8.46 -5.60 17.80
N SER A 107 -8.01 -4.67 16.94
CA SER A 107 -8.86 -3.75 16.20
C SER A 107 -9.76 -4.45 15.19
N TYR A 108 -9.20 -5.38 14.42
CA TYR A 108 -9.91 -6.15 13.40
C TYR A 108 -11.08 -6.94 14.01
N LEU A 109 -10.87 -7.67 15.12
CA LEU A 109 -11.95 -8.45 15.71
C LEU A 109 -13.05 -7.59 16.32
N ARG A 110 -12.68 -6.48 16.96
CA ARG A 110 -13.67 -5.56 17.53
C ARG A 110 -14.48 -4.87 16.44
N GLY A 111 -13.88 -4.55 15.31
CA GLY A 111 -14.62 -4.07 14.13
C GLY A 111 -15.64 -5.08 13.58
N ILE A 112 -15.42 -6.39 13.75
CA ILE A 112 -16.38 -7.44 13.35
C ILE A 112 -17.57 -7.50 14.32
N THR A 113 -17.31 -7.43 15.63
CA THR A 113 -18.36 -7.55 16.66
C THR A 113 -19.08 -6.24 16.95
N SER A 114 -18.46 -5.12 16.61
CA SER A 114 -18.93 -3.77 16.89
C SER A 114 -18.76 -2.92 15.62
N PRO A 115 -19.77 -2.91 14.73
CA PRO A 115 -19.72 -2.05 13.56
C PRO A 115 -19.57 -0.60 14.00
N HIS A 116 -18.71 0.16 13.32
CA HIS A 116 -18.34 1.54 13.66
C HIS A 116 -17.50 1.71 14.93
N TRP A 117 -16.77 0.67 15.34
CA TRP A 117 -15.74 0.85 16.36
C TRP A 117 -14.59 1.72 15.83
N GLU A 118 -14.39 2.88 16.45
CA GLU A 118 -13.35 3.85 16.10
C GLU A 118 -12.18 3.76 17.08
N MET A 119 -10.99 4.12 16.63
CA MET A 119 -9.77 4.14 17.46
C MET A 119 -8.77 5.16 16.95
N PRO A 120 -7.92 5.71 17.83
CA PRO A 120 -6.79 6.53 17.44
C PRO A 120 -5.85 5.80 16.47
N LEU A 121 -5.18 6.58 15.63
CA LEU A 121 -4.22 6.04 14.68
C LEU A 121 -2.95 5.55 15.37
N ASP A 122 -2.37 4.53 14.77
CA ASP A 122 -1.11 4.02 15.24
C ASP A 122 0.08 4.90 14.83
N ARG A 123 0.75 5.42 15.86
CA ARG A 123 1.80 6.42 15.71
C ARG A 123 3.19 5.78 15.63
N GLU A 124 3.33 4.56 16.16
CA GLU A 124 4.60 3.87 16.34
C GLU A 124 4.83 2.84 15.23
N LEU A 125 5.24 3.27 14.05
CA LEU A 125 5.61 2.34 12.98
C LEU A 125 7.08 1.97 13.14
N ALA A 126 7.37 0.69 13.36
CA ALA A 126 8.75 0.21 13.48
C ALA A 126 9.46 0.28 12.14
N GLU A 127 10.74 0.68 12.15
CA GLU A 127 11.57 0.60 10.95
C GLU A 127 11.75 -0.86 10.52
N PRO A 128 11.60 -1.13 9.22
CA PRO A 128 11.80 -2.47 8.68
C PRO A 128 13.29 -2.83 8.69
N ASP A 129 13.56 -4.12 8.85
CA ASP A 129 14.91 -4.68 8.74
C ASP A 129 15.18 -5.07 7.28
N GLU A 130 16.12 -4.38 6.62
CA GLU A 130 16.46 -4.57 5.21
C GLU A 130 17.71 -5.45 4.98
N SER A 131 18.26 -6.06 6.05
CA SER A 131 19.55 -6.76 6.01
C SER A 131 19.65 -7.93 5.00
N ASP A 132 18.51 -8.53 4.64
CA ASP A 132 18.41 -9.68 3.73
C ASP A 132 17.79 -9.34 2.36
N ALA A 133 17.96 -8.11 1.86
CA ALA A 133 17.39 -7.69 0.58
C ALA A 133 17.88 -8.57 -0.61
N PRO A 134 16.99 -9.31 -1.29
CA PRO A 134 17.37 -10.12 -2.43
C PRO A 134 17.68 -9.25 -3.65
N ARG A 135 18.52 -9.76 -4.56
CA ARG A 135 18.79 -9.07 -5.84
C ARG A 135 17.52 -8.98 -6.70
N PRO A 136 17.35 -7.90 -7.48
CA PRO A 136 16.25 -7.81 -8.41
C PRO A 136 16.37 -8.84 -9.53
N LYS A 137 15.23 -9.21 -10.10
CA LYS A 137 15.09 -10.11 -11.24
C LYS A 137 14.44 -9.37 -12.39
N LEU A 138 14.85 -9.66 -13.61
CA LEU A 138 14.32 -9.03 -14.82
C LEU A 138 13.66 -10.08 -15.70
N PHE A 139 12.45 -9.79 -16.17
CA PHE A 139 11.68 -10.65 -17.05
C PHE A 139 11.24 -9.91 -18.31
N ASN A 140 11.21 -10.62 -19.44
CA ASN A 140 10.53 -10.18 -20.65
C ASN A 140 9.18 -10.90 -20.75
N LEU A 141 8.09 -10.17 -20.53
CA LEU A 141 6.73 -10.70 -20.46
C LEU A 141 6.13 -11.10 -21.81
N ASN A 142 6.73 -10.69 -22.94
CA ASN A 142 6.30 -11.14 -24.26
C ASN A 142 6.76 -12.58 -24.53
N VAL A 143 7.97 -12.93 -24.07
CA VAL A 143 8.58 -14.25 -24.26
C VAL A 143 8.31 -15.17 -23.07
N ASP A 144 8.26 -14.61 -21.86
CA ASP A 144 8.05 -15.32 -20.61
C ASP A 144 6.96 -14.65 -19.74
N PRO A 145 5.67 -14.76 -20.13
CA PRO A 145 4.57 -14.21 -19.35
C PRO A 145 4.45 -14.79 -17.93
N ALA A 146 5.08 -15.94 -17.67
CA ALA A 146 5.03 -16.65 -16.40
C ALA A 146 6.22 -16.35 -15.48
N GLU A 147 7.12 -15.44 -15.87
CA GLU A 147 8.26 -14.97 -15.06
C GLU A 147 9.15 -16.12 -14.54
N ARG A 148 9.44 -17.10 -15.40
CA ARG A 148 10.25 -18.28 -15.10
C ARG A 148 11.74 -18.06 -15.29
N PHE A 149 12.13 -17.18 -16.21
CA PHE A 149 13.51 -17.01 -16.64
C PHE A 149 14.00 -15.61 -16.30
N ASP A 150 14.78 -15.53 -15.23
CA ASP A 150 15.47 -14.29 -14.86
C ASP A 150 16.61 -14.01 -15.85
N VAL A 151 16.52 -12.88 -16.55
CA VAL A 151 17.50 -12.41 -17.53
C VAL A 151 18.27 -11.18 -17.05
N ALA A 152 18.22 -10.84 -15.75
CA ALA A 152 18.89 -9.66 -15.20
C ALA A 152 20.39 -9.59 -15.49
N SER A 153 21.10 -10.72 -15.41
CA SER A 153 22.55 -10.76 -15.69
C SER A 153 22.90 -10.56 -17.16
N GLN A 154 21.94 -10.75 -18.07
CA GLN A 154 22.10 -10.63 -19.52
C GLN A 154 21.78 -9.21 -20.02
N HIS A 155 21.02 -8.44 -19.24
CA HIS A 155 20.59 -7.08 -19.57
C HIS A 155 20.86 -6.09 -18.42
N PRO A 156 22.12 -5.93 -17.99
CA PRO A 156 22.47 -5.05 -16.86
C PRO A 156 22.07 -3.58 -17.09
N GLU A 157 22.08 -3.11 -18.34
CA GLU A 157 21.64 -1.77 -18.73
C GLU A 157 20.15 -1.54 -18.46
N MET A 158 19.32 -2.56 -18.71
CA MET A 158 17.88 -2.51 -18.46
C MET A 158 17.59 -2.55 -16.96
N VAL A 159 18.31 -3.39 -16.21
CA VAL A 159 18.21 -3.42 -14.74
C VAL A 159 18.56 -2.05 -14.16
N HIS A 160 19.68 -1.45 -14.59
CA HIS A 160 20.10 -0.15 -14.10
C HIS A 160 19.07 0.93 -14.40
N ARG A 161 18.63 1.03 -15.66
CA ARG A 161 17.65 2.02 -16.09
C ARG A 161 16.33 1.91 -15.33
N LEU A 162 15.74 0.71 -15.27
CA LEU A 162 14.47 0.50 -14.56
C LEU A 162 14.61 0.71 -13.04
N SER A 163 15.76 0.38 -12.46
CA SER A 163 16.02 0.67 -11.04
C SER A 163 16.04 2.18 -10.80
N SER A 164 16.72 2.96 -11.64
CA SER A 164 16.76 4.42 -11.51
C SER A 164 15.38 5.08 -11.67
N GLU A 165 14.56 4.60 -12.61
CA GLU A 165 13.17 5.08 -12.78
C GLU A 165 12.32 4.75 -11.54
N TYR A 166 12.46 3.55 -10.99
CA TYR A 166 11.80 3.17 -9.73
C TYR A 166 12.27 4.04 -8.56
N ASP A 167 13.57 4.28 -8.42
CA ASP A 167 14.12 5.07 -7.32
C ASP A 167 13.61 6.51 -7.35
N ALA A 168 13.54 7.10 -8.54
CA ALA A 168 12.97 8.44 -8.73
C ALA A 168 11.49 8.50 -8.32
N TRP A 169 10.69 7.53 -8.79
CA TRP A 169 9.28 7.42 -8.42
C TRP A 169 9.10 7.17 -6.91
N PHE A 170 9.87 6.26 -6.33
CA PHE A 170 9.76 5.93 -4.91
C PHE A 170 10.13 7.12 -4.02
N ALA A 171 11.16 7.90 -4.40
CA ALA A 171 11.52 9.12 -3.68
C ALA A 171 10.39 10.16 -3.68
N GLU A 172 9.71 10.35 -4.81
CA GLU A 172 8.53 11.22 -4.92
C GLU A 172 7.39 10.72 -4.01
N VAL A 173 7.02 9.44 -4.12
CA VAL A 173 5.96 8.83 -3.30
C VAL A 173 6.29 8.91 -1.81
N MET A 174 7.55 8.71 -1.42
CA MET A 174 7.96 8.79 -0.02
C MET A 174 7.87 10.19 0.54
N TYR A 175 8.31 11.20 -0.22
CA TYR A 175 8.14 12.60 0.16
C TYR A 175 6.65 12.92 0.36
N GLU A 176 5.81 12.48 -0.57
CA GLU A 176 4.38 12.65 -0.50
C GLU A 176 3.74 11.96 0.72
N TRP A 177 4.14 10.72 1.00
CA TRP A 177 3.66 9.94 2.13
C TRP A 177 4.05 10.58 3.46
N GLN A 178 5.28 11.09 3.58
CA GLN A 178 5.75 11.78 4.79
C GLN A 178 4.90 13.03 5.09
N MET A 179 4.64 13.85 4.07
CA MET A 179 3.81 15.04 4.21
C MET A 179 2.38 14.68 4.59
N SER A 180 1.76 13.73 3.88
CA SER A 180 0.38 13.31 4.16
C SER A 180 0.25 12.61 5.51
N ARG A 181 1.26 11.87 5.97
CA ARG A 181 1.24 11.22 7.29
C ARG A 181 1.21 12.24 8.42
N GLN A 182 1.93 13.35 8.30
CA GLN A 182 1.88 14.43 9.31
C GLN A 182 0.48 15.03 9.40
N GLU A 183 -0.14 15.33 8.27
CA GLU A 183 -1.52 15.85 8.21
C GLU A 183 -2.54 14.86 8.80
N ILE A 184 -2.40 13.57 8.46
CA ILE A 184 -3.26 12.50 8.98
C ILE A 184 -3.15 12.38 10.51
N LEU A 185 -1.94 12.42 11.05
CA LEU A 185 -1.73 12.35 12.51
C LEU A 185 -2.30 13.57 13.24
N GLU A 186 -2.25 14.76 12.62
CA GLU A 186 -2.84 15.96 13.20
C GLU A 186 -4.37 15.94 13.14
N HIS A 187 -4.93 15.44 12.03
CA HIS A 187 -6.36 15.21 11.92
C HIS A 187 -6.86 14.21 12.96
N ASP A 188 -6.14 13.10 13.20
CA ASP A 188 -6.47 12.14 14.26
C ASP A 188 -6.43 12.79 15.65
N ARG A 189 -5.39 13.57 15.98
CA ARG A 189 -5.38 14.35 17.24
C ARG A 189 -6.61 15.24 17.38
N THR A 190 -6.92 15.99 16.32
CA THR A 190 -8.07 16.91 16.31
C THR A 190 -9.39 16.17 16.49
N TYR A 191 -9.53 15.02 15.84
CA TYR A 191 -10.72 14.17 15.92
C TYR A 191 -10.99 13.68 17.35
N TRP A 192 -9.94 13.38 18.11
CA TRP A 192 -10.05 12.88 19.49
C TRP A 192 -10.06 13.97 20.57
N ASN A 193 -9.83 15.25 20.24
CA ASN A 193 -9.75 16.33 21.23
C ASN A 193 -11.05 16.57 22.02
N ASP A 194 -12.21 16.33 21.41
CA ASP A 194 -13.54 16.50 22.00
C ASP A 194 -14.31 15.17 22.15
N ARG A 195 -13.62 14.04 21.96
CA ARG A 195 -14.20 12.70 22.00
C ARG A 195 -13.46 11.81 23.00
N THR A 196 -14.20 10.98 23.70
CA THR A 196 -13.59 9.93 24.52
C THR A 196 -13.08 8.82 23.60
N SER A 197 -11.75 8.63 23.55
CA SER A 197 -11.18 7.45 22.91
C SER A 197 -11.55 6.19 23.70
N PRO A 198 -11.89 5.05 23.04
CA PRO A 198 -12.17 3.82 23.76
C PRO A 198 -10.95 3.35 24.56
N ASP A 199 -11.15 2.85 25.79
CA ASP A 199 -10.04 2.27 26.56
C ASP A 199 -9.50 1.05 25.79
N PRO A 200 -8.24 1.08 25.32
CA PRO A 200 -7.68 -0.02 24.55
C PRO A 200 -7.57 -1.30 25.36
N ARG A 201 -7.60 -1.25 26.70
CA ARG A 201 -7.64 -2.45 27.55
C ARG A 201 -8.85 -3.33 27.25
N ALA A 202 -9.98 -2.72 26.91
CA ALA A 202 -11.20 -3.45 26.56
C ALA A 202 -11.03 -4.37 25.34
N LEU A 203 -10.01 -4.14 24.51
CA LEU A 203 -9.69 -5.04 23.39
C LEU A 203 -9.18 -6.41 23.89
N PHE A 204 -8.59 -6.46 25.08
CA PHE A 204 -7.88 -7.62 25.63
C PHE A 204 -8.67 -8.43 26.68
N ASP A 205 -9.89 -8.01 27.00
CA ASP A 205 -10.75 -8.63 28.02
C ASP A 205 -11.14 -10.08 27.71
N ASP A 206 -11.22 -10.46 26.44
CA ASP A 206 -11.62 -11.82 26.03
C ASP A 206 -10.47 -12.84 26.12
N TYR A 207 -9.32 -12.45 26.69
CA TYR A 207 -8.11 -13.24 26.98
C TYR A 207 -7.39 -13.91 25.78
N TRP A 208 -8.03 -14.10 24.63
CA TRP A 208 -7.46 -14.81 23.48
C TRP A 208 -6.30 -14.08 22.81
N LEU A 209 -6.26 -12.73 22.86
CA LEU A 209 -5.15 -11.93 22.33
C LEU A 209 -3.84 -12.17 23.07
N TRP A 210 -3.92 -12.56 24.34
CA TRP A 210 -2.75 -12.85 25.18
C TRP A 210 -1.96 -14.07 24.72
N ARG A 211 -2.49 -14.88 23.80
CA ARG A 211 -1.70 -15.94 23.13
C ARG A 211 -0.48 -15.41 22.36
N TYR A 212 -0.48 -14.12 22.03
CA TYR A 212 0.60 -13.43 21.35
C TYR A 212 1.50 -12.65 22.31
N ALA A 213 1.24 -12.70 23.62
CA ALA A 213 2.06 -12.03 24.61
C ALA A 213 3.45 -12.72 24.73
N PRO A 214 4.50 -11.97 25.10
CA PRO A 214 5.79 -12.56 25.43
C PRO A 214 5.67 -13.65 26.51
N PRO A 215 6.50 -14.71 26.45
CA PRO A 215 6.53 -15.75 27.50
C PRO A 215 6.70 -15.15 28.90
N GLY A 216 5.94 -15.67 29.87
CA GLY A 216 5.96 -15.21 31.26
C GLY A 216 5.01 -14.04 31.57
N THR A 217 4.27 -13.54 30.58
CA THR A 217 3.25 -12.50 30.80
C THR A 217 2.05 -13.08 31.54
N ASN A 218 1.59 -12.42 32.62
CA ASN A 218 0.38 -12.83 33.34
C ASN A 218 -0.81 -11.94 32.95
N PRO A 219 -1.79 -12.45 32.19
CA PRO A 219 -2.89 -11.66 31.66
C PRO A 219 -3.86 -11.12 32.72
N GLN A 220 -3.82 -11.66 33.95
CA GLN A 220 -4.68 -11.18 35.05
C GLN A 220 -4.11 -9.97 35.79
N THR A 221 -2.80 -9.71 35.63
CA THR A 221 -2.08 -8.72 36.44
C THR A 221 -1.28 -7.73 35.60
N THR A 222 -1.04 -8.04 34.33
CA THR A 222 -0.24 -7.21 33.45
C THR A 222 -1.14 -6.25 32.69
N ASP A 223 -0.70 -5.00 32.55
CA ASP A 223 -1.39 -3.97 31.79
C ASP A 223 -1.14 -4.18 30.27
N PRO A 224 -2.14 -4.52 29.44
CA PRO A 224 -1.92 -4.84 28.03
C PRO A 224 -1.17 -3.75 27.24
N PRO A 225 -1.43 -2.44 27.43
CA PRO A 225 -0.63 -1.37 26.83
C PRO A 225 0.87 -1.40 27.12
N LYS A 226 1.31 -2.04 28.22
CA LYS A 226 2.74 -2.20 28.56
C LYS A 226 3.37 -3.43 27.90
N VAL A 227 2.55 -4.31 27.34
CA VAL A 227 2.96 -5.60 26.74
C VAL A 227 2.93 -5.53 25.23
N PHE A 228 1.87 -4.96 24.66
CA PHE A 228 1.63 -4.89 23.23
C PHE A 228 1.93 -3.49 22.72
N ARG A 229 2.66 -3.39 21.60
CA ARG A 229 2.90 -2.11 20.92
C ARG A 229 1.69 -1.74 20.05
N GLY A 230 1.43 -0.44 19.88
CA GLY A 230 0.43 0.05 18.94
C GLY A 230 -0.08 1.45 19.28
N TYR A 231 -1.24 1.83 18.78
CA TYR A 231 -1.84 3.14 19.09
C TYR A 231 -2.15 3.35 20.59
N TRP A 232 -2.17 2.28 21.39
CA TRP A 232 -2.46 2.30 22.82
C TRP A 232 -1.23 2.41 23.74
N SER A 233 0.00 2.38 23.21
CA SER A 233 1.22 2.42 24.04
C SER A 233 1.61 3.81 24.53
N ASN A 234 0.89 4.88 24.15
CA ASN A 234 1.19 6.25 24.57
C ASN A 234 0.31 6.73 25.73
N GLU A 235 0.96 7.19 26.81
CA GLU A 235 0.33 7.77 28.01
C GLU A 235 -0.50 9.04 27.72
N GLU A 236 -0.30 9.70 26.58
CA GLU A 236 -1.03 10.92 26.19
C GLU A 236 -2.54 10.70 25.99
N MET A 237 -3.02 9.48 25.77
CA MET A 237 -4.45 9.20 25.60
C MET A 237 -5.25 9.16 26.92
N SER A 238 -4.60 9.43 28.05
CA SER A 238 -5.19 9.32 29.39
C SER A 238 -5.63 10.65 30.02
N ARG A 239 -5.77 11.72 29.23
CA ARG A 239 -6.27 13.02 29.71
C ARG A 239 -7.68 13.32 29.22
#